data_AF-A0A377XKI5-F1
#
_entry.id   AF-A0A377XKI5-F1
#
_cell.length_a   1.000
_cell.length_b   1.000
_cell.length_c   1.000
_cell.angle_alpha   90.00
_cell.angle_beta   90.00
_cell.angle_gamma   90.00
#
_symmetry.space_group_name_H-M   'P 1'
#
loop_
_entity.id
_entity.type
_entity.pdbx_description
1 polymer ?
#
loop_
_entity_poly.entity_id
_entity_poly.type
_entity_poly.pdbx_seq_one_letter_code
_entity_poly.pdbx_strand_id
1 'polypeptide(L)'
;MRVLIVKTSSMGDVLHTLPALTDAAQAIPGIRFDWVVEEGFAQIPSWHKSVERVIPVAIRRWRKAWFSAPIKAERQTFREAVQAGKSMTPSSTPRGW
;
A
#
# COMPACT_ATOMS: atom_id res chain seq x y z
N MET A 1 -6.07 7.26 11.96
CA MET A 1 -6.54 7.11 10.55
C MET A 1 -5.53 6.29 9.77
N ARG A 2 -5.97 5.41 8.87
CA ARG A 2 -5.07 4.64 7.98
C ARG A 2 -5.35 4.96 6.51
N VAL A 3 -4.29 5.16 5.74
CA VAL A 3 -4.36 5.52 4.32
C VAL A 3 -3.52 4.55 3.50
N LEU A 4 -4.06 4.08 2.37
CA LEU A 4 -3.30 3.30 1.39
C LEU A 4 -2.80 4.23 0.29
N ILE A 5 -1.50 4.33 0.12
CA ILE A 5 -0.86 5.07 -0.97
C ILE A 5 -0.66 4.13 -2.15
N VAL A 6 -1.15 4.53 -3.33
CA VAL A 6 -0.85 3.86 -4.60
C VAL A 6 0.05 4.77 -5.41
N LYS A 7 1.36 4.59 -5.27
CA LYS A 7 2.38 5.35 -6.01
C LYS A 7 3.56 4.43 -6.29
N THR A 8 3.56 3.86 -7.50
CA THR A 8 4.41 2.71 -7.85
C THR A 8 5.68 3.04 -8.63
N SER A 9 5.75 4.19 -9.30
CA SER A 9 6.86 4.55 -10.21
C SER A 9 6.88 6.06 -10.46
N SER A 10 8.01 6.65 -10.89
CA SER A 10 9.41 6.16 -10.90
C SER A 10 10.09 6.28 -9.52
N MET A 11 11.40 5.98 -9.39
CA MET A 11 12.16 6.18 -8.13
C MET A 11 11.99 7.62 -7.61
N GLY A 12 12.12 8.62 -8.49
CA GLY A 12 11.95 10.03 -8.15
C GLY A 12 10.55 10.33 -7.61
N ASP A 13 9.51 9.80 -8.24
CA ASP A 13 8.14 9.93 -7.75
C ASP A 13 7.94 9.38 -6.33
N VAL A 14 8.57 8.25 -6.00
CA VAL A 14 8.48 7.65 -4.65
C VAL A 14 9.16 8.56 -3.64
N LEU A 15 10.37 9.04 -3.94
CA LEU A 15 11.11 9.98 -3.08
C LEU A 15 10.36 11.29 -2.85
N HIS A 16 9.84 11.88 -3.92
CA HIS A 16 9.09 13.14 -3.86
C HIS A 16 7.73 13.01 -3.17
N THR A 17 7.25 11.80 -2.88
CA THR A 17 6.04 11.59 -2.11
C THR A 17 6.30 11.63 -0.59
N LEU A 18 7.53 11.39 -0.13
CA LEU A 18 7.86 11.37 1.30
C LEU A 18 7.52 12.68 2.05
N PRO A 19 7.77 13.89 1.50
CA PRO A 19 7.37 15.14 2.16
C PRO A 19 5.88 15.23 2.43
N ALA A 20 5.03 14.75 1.50
CA ALA A 20 3.58 14.76 1.69
C ALA A 20 3.13 13.88 2.88
N LEU A 21 3.84 12.78 3.17
CA LEU A 21 3.58 11.98 4.37
C LEU A 21 4.02 12.70 5.65
N THR A 22 5.09 13.50 5.58
CA THR A 22 5.53 14.34 6.70
C THR A 22 4.48 15.39 7.02
N ASP A 23 3.99 16.10 6.00
CA ASP A 23 2.96 17.13 6.16
C ASP A 23 1.67 16.52 6.76
N ALA A 24 1.22 15.39 6.22
CA ALA A 24 0.05 14.69 6.73
C ALA A 24 0.25 14.19 8.17
N ALA A 25 1.44 13.72 8.54
CA ALA A 25 1.74 13.28 9.90
C ALA A 25 1.82 14.43 10.91
N GLN A 26 2.18 15.64 10.46
CA GLN A 26 2.13 16.85 11.28
C GLN A 26 0.69 17.34 11.47
N ALA A 27 -0.12 17.33 10.40
CA ALA A 27 -1.50 17.81 10.43
C ALA A 27 -2.46 16.83 11.12
N ILE A 28 -2.20 15.53 11.03
CA ILE A 28 -3.09 14.47 11.51
C ILE A 28 -2.32 13.53 12.44
N PRO A 29 -2.33 13.80 13.76
CA PRO A 29 -1.65 12.97 14.73
C PRO A 29 -2.07 11.49 14.63
N GLY A 30 -1.08 10.60 14.55
CA GLY A 30 -1.30 9.15 14.50
C GLY A 30 -1.80 8.61 13.16
N ILE A 31 -1.77 9.39 12.07
CA ILE A 31 -1.99 8.85 10.72
C ILE A 31 -0.92 7.79 10.39
N ARG A 32 -1.35 6.69 9.77
CA ARG A 32 -0.48 5.60 9.31
C ARG A 32 -0.72 5.31 7.85
N PHE A 33 0.35 4.93 7.16
CA PHE A 33 0.32 4.65 5.73
C PHE A 33 0.71 3.21 5.43
N ASP A 34 -0.11 2.56 4.61
CA ASP A 34 0.33 1.42 3.83
C ASP A 34 0.69 1.93 2.41
N TRP A 35 1.67 1.33 1.75
CA TRP A 35 2.15 1.86 0.47
C TRP A 35 2.38 0.75 -0.56
N VAL A 36 1.62 0.82 -1.67
CA VAL A 36 1.85 -0.01 -2.87
C VAL A 36 2.91 0.63 -3.76
N VAL A 37 4.02 -0.08 -3.97
CA VAL A 37 5.18 0.42 -4.72
C VAL A 37 5.79 -0.67 -5.61
N GLU A 38 6.40 -0.33 -6.75
CA GLU A 38 7.14 -1.33 -7.55
C GLU A 38 8.24 -1.98 -6.69
N GLU A 39 8.43 -3.29 -6.84
CA GLU A 39 9.34 -4.10 -6.04
C GLU A 39 10.78 -3.56 -5.99
N GLY A 40 11.26 -2.97 -7.09
CA GLY A 40 12.59 -2.37 -7.18
C GLY A 40 12.78 -1.13 -6.30
N PHE A 41 11.70 -0.55 -5.79
CA PHE A 41 11.73 0.66 -4.94
C PHE A 41 11.12 0.42 -3.55
N ALA A 42 10.86 -0.85 -3.17
CA ALA A 42 10.17 -1.20 -1.93
C ALA A 42 10.87 -0.73 -0.65
N GLN A 43 12.18 -0.50 -0.69
CA GLN A 43 12.91 0.00 0.48
C GLN A 43 12.62 1.49 0.78
N ILE A 44 12.30 2.31 -0.23
CA ILE A 44 12.19 3.76 -0.06
C ILE A 44 11.05 4.15 0.90
N PRO A 45 9.81 3.62 0.77
CA PRO A 45 8.75 3.94 1.72
C PRO A 45 9.08 3.62 3.17
N SER A 46 9.89 2.57 3.41
CA SER A 46 10.23 2.14 4.77
C SER A 46 11.07 3.16 5.56
N TRP A 47 11.67 4.14 4.87
CA TRP A 47 12.47 5.19 5.52
C TRP A 47 11.62 6.21 6.26
N HIS A 48 10.32 6.29 5.98
CA HIS A 48 9.42 7.25 6.62
C HIS A 48 8.63 6.61 7.77
N LYS A 49 8.80 7.14 8.99
CA LYS A 49 8.22 6.61 10.24
C LYS A 49 6.70 6.37 10.25
N SER A 50 5.96 7.10 9.42
CA SER A 50 4.50 6.96 9.32
C SER A 50 4.07 5.84 8.37
N VAL A 51 5.00 5.24 7.63
CA VAL A 51 4.76 4.05 6.80
C VAL A 51 4.88 2.81 7.68
N GLU A 52 3.84 1.99 7.68
CA GLU A 52 3.77 0.79 8.51
C GLU A 52 3.91 -0.48 7.70
N ARG A 53 3.34 -0.51 6.48
CA ARG A 53 3.43 -1.66 5.58
C ARG A 53 3.77 -1.22 4.18
N VAL A 54 4.79 -1.84 3.62
CA VAL A 54 5.09 -1.75 2.20
C VAL A 54 4.50 -2.97 1.50
N ILE A 55 3.79 -2.74 0.41
CA ILE A 55 3.15 -3.77 -0.40
C ILE A 55 3.81 -3.76 -1.78
N PRO A 56 4.85 -4.58 -2.01
CA PRO A 56 5.51 -4.65 -3.31
C PRO A 56 4.54 -5.12 -4.38
N VAL A 57 4.64 -4.50 -5.56
CA VAL A 57 3.97 -4.95 -6.79
C VAL A 57 5.02 -5.04 -7.90
N ALA A 58 4.80 -5.89 -8.90
CA ALA A 58 5.72 -6.03 -10.02
C ALA A 58 4.99 -5.86 -11.35
N ILE A 59 4.20 -4.78 -11.51
CA ILE A 59 3.31 -4.59 -12.66
C ILE A 59 4.11 -4.66 -13.96
N ARG A 60 5.32 -4.08 -13.99
CA ARG A 60 6.22 -4.11 -15.15
C ARG A 60 6.58 -5.55 -15.55
N ARG A 61 6.86 -6.44 -14.59
CA ARG A 61 7.14 -7.86 -14.84
C ARG A 61 5.85 -8.60 -15.24
N TRP A 62 4.77 -8.38 -14.50
CA TRP A 62 3.49 -9.05 -14.70
C TRP A 62 2.93 -8.85 -16.10
N ARG A 63 3.06 -7.63 -16.65
CA ARG A 63 2.58 -7.31 -18.01
C ARG A 63 3.22 -8.18 -19.10
N LYS A 64 4.42 -8.72 -18.89
CA LYS A 64 5.11 -9.61 -19.84
C LYS A 64 4.51 -11.03 -19.87
N ALA A 65 3.82 -11.45 -18.82
CA ALA A 65 3.29 -12.80 -18.67
C ALA A 65 1.97 -12.82 -17.89
N TRP A 66 1.06 -11.89 -18.20
CA TRP A 66 -0.12 -11.56 -17.38
C TRP A 66 -1.06 -12.75 -17.12
N PHE A 67 -1.16 -13.67 -18.08
CA PHE A 67 -2.03 -14.84 -18.00
C PHE A 67 -1.31 -16.10 -17.48
N SER A 68 -0.02 -16.02 -17.19
CA SER A 68 0.72 -17.17 -16.66
C SER A 68 0.28 -17.50 -15.23
N ALA A 69 0.33 -18.79 -14.88
CA ALA A 69 -0.02 -19.26 -13.54
C ALA A 69 0.80 -18.58 -12.42
N PRO A 70 2.13 -18.38 -12.56
CA PRO A 70 2.92 -17.66 -11.55
C PRO A 70 2.43 -16.22 -11.31
N ILE A 71 2.18 -15.46 -12.39
CA ILE A 71 1.69 -14.07 -12.27
C ILE A 71 0.26 -14.02 -11.73
N LYS A 72 -0.56 -15.03 -11.98
CA LYS A 72 -1.88 -15.16 -11.34
C LYS A 72 -1.74 -15.34 -9.83
N ALA A 73 -0.82 -16.19 -9.37
CA ALA A 73 -0.54 -16.38 -7.95
C ALA A 73 -0.01 -15.08 -7.30
N GLU A 74 0.98 -14.41 -7.91
CA GLU A 74 1.50 -13.13 -7.40
C GLU A 74 0.41 -12.05 -7.26
N ARG A 75 -0.52 -11.96 -8.22
CA ARG A 75 -1.67 -11.04 -8.14
C ARG A 75 -2.64 -11.40 -7.02
N GLN A 76 -2.84 -12.68 -6.76
CA GLN A 76 -3.67 -13.15 -5.66
C GLN A 76 -3.03 -12.76 -4.31
N THR A 77 -1.74 -13.02 -4.13
CA THR A 77 -0.99 -12.60 -2.93
C THR A 77 -1.03 -11.09 -2.74
N PHE A 78 -0.86 -10.31 -3.81
CA PHE A 78 -1.00 -8.85 -3.74
C PHE A 78 -2.40 -8.41 -3.28
N ARG A 79 -3.45 -9.05 -3.82
CA ARG A 79 -4.84 -8.76 -3.43
C ARG A 79 -5.08 -9.04 -1.95
N GLU A 80 -4.58 -10.18 -1.46
CA GLU A 80 -4.66 -10.56 -0.04
C GLU A 80 -3.94 -9.55 0.85
N ALA A 81 -2.73 -9.13 0.47
CA ALA A 81 -1.96 -8.13 1.22
C ALA A 81 -2.70 -6.78 1.34
N VAL A 82 -3.32 -6.32 0.26
CA VAL A 82 -4.15 -5.09 0.26
C VAL A 82 -5.38 -5.27 1.15
N GLN A 83 -6.04 -6.44 1.08
CA GLN A 83 -7.24 -6.72 1.86
C GLN A 83 -6.97 -6.85 3.36
N ALA A 84 -5.80 -7.38 3.75
CA ALA A 84 -5.40 -7.51 5.15
C ALA A 84 -5.31 -6.16 5.89
N GLY A 85 -5.20 -5.04 5.17
CA GLY A 85 -5.20 -3.68 5.74
C GLY A 85 -6.57 -3.09 6.02
N LYS A 86 -7.65 -3.72 5.54
CA LYS A 86 -9.00 -3.32 5.91
C LYS A 86 -9.16 -3.67 7.38
N SER A 87 -8.99 -2.69 8.25
CA SER A 87 -9.48 -2.76 9.62
C SER A 87 -10.92 -3.25 9.56
N MET A 88 -11.14 -4.46 10.08
CA MET A 88 -12.46 -5.04 10.31
C MET A 88 -13.23 -4.01 11.12
N THR A 89 -14.07 -3.21 10.46
CA THR A 89 -15.09 -2.47 11.17
C THR A 89 -16.08 -3.54 11.63
N PRO A 90 -16.24 -3.79 12.93
CA PRO A 90 -17.39 -4.56 13.36
C PRO A 90 -18.59 -3.68 13.01
N SER A 91 -19.35 -4.08 12.00
CA SER A 91 -20.70 -3.57 11.80
C SER A 91 -21.59 -4.11 12.93
N SER A 92 -21.37 -3.65 14.16
CA SER A 92 -22.28 -3.87 15.28
C SER A 92 -23.21 -2.67 15.37
N THR A 93 -24.17 -2.61 14.45
CA THR A 93 -25.47 -2.03 14.79
C THR A 93 -26.42 -3.21 14.91
N PRO A 94 -26.80 -3.64 16.13
CA PRO A 94 -27.94 -4.51 16.28
C PRO A 94 -29.14 -3.69 15.81
N ARG A 95 -29.74 -4.07 14.69
CA ARG A 95 -31.10 -3.65 14.37
C ARG A 95 -32.02 -4.33 15.38
N GLY A 96 -32.24 -3.69 16.52
CA GLY A 96 -33.58 -3.66 17.10
C GLY A 96 -34.36 -2.59 16.35
N TRP A 97 -35.46 -2.96 15.70
CA TRP A 97 -36.83 -2.96 16.24
C TRP A 97 -37.60 -4.06 15.51
#